data_AF-A0A5C1MD01-F1
#
_entry.id   AF-A0A5C1MD01-F1
#
_cell.length_a   1.000
_cell.length_b   1.000
_cell.length_c   1.000
_cell.angle_alpha   90.00
_cell.angle_beta   90.00
_cell.angle_gamma   90.00
#
_symmetry.space_group_name_H-M   'P 1'
#
loop_
_entity.id
_entity.type
_entity.pdbx_description
1 polymer ?
#
loop_
_entity_poly.entity_id
_entity_poly.type
_entity_poly.pdbx_seq_one_letter_code
_entity_poly.pdbx_strand_id
1 'polypeptide(L)'
;MMNSEQAMREYELGGGITARLRDVTRHYFGGYFHVRIEVSAEIPLSATPFSGPEEYQAALRLLGGQIHFRRILEKMAVPEGDVTAVRQGLLEAFDANVLPYLSRPDFPGRFMRSEYVKRLKSPARR
;
A
#
# COMPACT_ATOMS: atom_id res chain seq x y z
N MET A 1 19.67 8.82 -14.89
CA MET A 1 19.02 7.58 -15.34
C MET A 1 17.66 7.53 -14.65
N MET A 2 16.58 7.82 -15.37
CA MET A 2 15.21 7.73 -14.83
C MET A 2 14.88 6.25 -14.70
N ASN A 3 14.97 5.71 -13.49
CA ASN A 3 14.51 4.35 -13.23
C ASN A 3 13.01 4.37 -13.48
N SER A 4 12.57 3.74 -14.56
CA SER A 4 11.16 3.54 -14.84
C SER A 4 10.60 2.62 -13.75
N GLU A 5 10.13 3.20 -12.65
CA GLU A 5 9.32 2.54 -11.63
C GLU A 5 7.94 2.22 -12.23
N GLN A 6 7.92 1.45 -13.32
CA GLN A 6 6.68 1.06 -13.97
C GLN A 6 5.95 0.08 -13.06
N ALA A 7 4.72 0.46 -12.70
CA ALA A 7 3.80 -0.45 -12.06
C ALA A 7 3.56 -1.63 -13.01
N MET A 8 3.70 -2.85 -12.49
CA MET A 8 3.32 -4.05 -13.22
C MET A 8 1.81 -4.13 -13.42
N ARG A 9 1.06 -3.65 -12.44
CA ARG A 9 -0.40 -3.58 -12.44
C ARG A 9 -0.88 -2.35 -11.70
N GLU A 10 -1.97 -1.77 -12.17
CA GLU A 10 -2.68 -0.71 -11.49
C GLU A 10 -4.14 -1.09 -11.30
N TYR A 11 -4.73 -0.66 -10.20
CA TYR A 11 -6.14 -0.90 -9.87
C TYR A 11 -6.78 0.42 -9.42
N GLU A 12 -7.89 0.78 -10.02
CA GLU A 12 -8.71 1.90 -9.57
C GLU A 12 -9.52 1.45 -8.33
N LEU A 13 -9.29 2.12 -7.20
CA LEU A 13 -9.97 1.83 -5.94
C LEU A 13 -11.23 2.70 -5.73
N GLY A 14 -11.56 3.55 -6.71
CA GLY A 14 -12.62 4.56 -6.63
C GLY A 14 -12.16 5.88 -6.01
N GLY A 15 -12.92 6.94 -6.25
CA GLY A 15 -12.61 8.28 -5.73
C GLY A 15 -11.30 8.88 -6.26
N GLY A 16 -10.84 8.44 -7.44
CA GLY A 16 -9.58 8.87 -8.05
C GLY A 16 -8.32 8.25 -7.42
N ILE A 17 -8.47 7.25 -6.54
CA ILE A 17 -7.35 6.57 -5.90
C ILE A 17 -6.93 5.37 -6.76
N THR A 18 -5.64 5.30 -7.06
CA THR A 18 -5.05 4.17 -7.82
C THR A 18 -4.05 3.42 -6.94
N ALA A 19 -4.24 2.12 -6.78
CA ALA A 19 -3.24 1.24 -6.23
C ALA A 19 -2.30 0.76 -7.34
N ARG A 20 -0.99 0.83 -7.08
CA ARG A 20 0.07 0.41 -7.98
C ARG A 20 0.84 -0.74 -7.38
N LEU A 21 1.08 -1.77 -8.18
CA LEU A 21 1.88 -2.93 -7.82
C LEU A 21 3.23 -2.85 -8.54
N ARG A 22 4.32 -2.86 -7.78
CA ARG A 22 5.70 -2.81 -8.29
C ARG A 22 6.44 -4.06 -7.85
N ASP A 23 7.05 -4.76 -8.81
CA ASP A 23 7.97 -5.84 -8.49
C ASP A 23 9.33 -5.25 -8.10
N VAL A 24 9.69 -5.53 -6.86
CA VAL A 24 10.93 -5.12 -6.22
C VAL A 24 11.70 -6.37 -5.76
N THR A 25 11.52 -7.48 -6.49
CA THR A 25 12.24 -8.73 -6.32
C THR A 25 13.74 -8.49 -6.49
N ARG A 26 14.52 -9.12 -5.61
CA ARG A 26 15.98 -9.00 -5.63
C ARG A 26 16.63 -10.34 -5.37
N HIS A 27 17.83 -10.52 -5.92
CA HIS A 27 18.68 -11.63 -5.52
C HIS A 27 18.96 -11.52 -4.01
N TYR A 28 18.83 -12.64 -3.31
CA TYR A 28 19.00 -12.71 -1.88
C TYR A 28 20.34 -13.36 -1.53
N PHE A 29 20.50 -14.64 -1.91
CA PHE A 29 21.72 -15.41 -1.62
C PHE A 29 21.74 -16.70 -2.46
N GLY A 30 22.86 -17.03 -3.09
CA GLY A 30 23.13 -18.35 -3.67
C GLY A 30 22.04 -18.91 -4.60
N GLY A 31 21.69 -18.22 -5.68
CA GLY A 31 20.64 -18.67 -6.61
C GLY A 31 19.21 -18.56 -6.05
N TYR A 32 19.07 -18.03 -4.83
CA TYR A 32 17.79 -17.71 -4.22
C TYR A 32 17.50 -16.21 -4.25
N PHE A 33 16.22 -15.91 -4.39
CA PHE A 33 15.66 -14.57 -4.52
C PHE A 33 14.70 -14.27 -3.37
N HIS A 34 14.60 -12.99 -3.05
CA HIS A 34 13.51 -12.41 -2.27
C HIS A 34 12.49 -11.88 -3.27
N VAL A 35 11.45 -12.66 -3.53
CA VAL A 35 10.35 -12.24 -4.40
C VAL A 35 9.48 -11.28 -3.62
N ARG A 36 9.37 -10.04 -4.09
CA ARG A 36 8.72 -8.96 -3.34
C ARG A 36 7.93 -8.06 -4.29
N ILE A 37 6.65 -7.88 -3.99
CA ILE A 37 5.76 -6.97 -4.69
C ILE A 37 5.31 -5.91 -3.69
N GLU A 38 5.50 -4.66 -4.05
CA GLU A 38 5.00 -3.53 -3.29
C GLU A 38 3.69 -3.03 -3.87
N VAL A 39 2.65 -3.02 -3.03
CA VAL A 39 1.38 -2.36 -3.30
C VAL A 39 1.44 -0.97 -2.67
N SER A 40 1.22 0.08 -3.46
CA SER A 40 1.22 1.46 -2.97
C SER A 40 0.04 2.25 -3.52
N ALA A 41 -0.57 3.12 -2.71
CA ALA A 41 -1.60 4.05 -3.16
C ALA A 41 -1.47 5.39 -2.42
N GLU A 42 -1.76 6.47 -3.11
CA GLU A 42 -1.85 7.80 -2.52
C GLU A 42 -3.31 8.11 -2.19
N ILE A 43 -3.59 8.39 -0.93
CA ILE A 43 -4.96 8.60 -0.43
C ILE A 43 -5.09 10.05 0.03
N PRO A 44 -5.76 10.93 -0.74
CA PRO A 44 -6.00 12.31 -0.34
C PRO A 44 -6.83 12.37 0.95
N LEU A 45 -6.41 13.20 1.90
CA LEU A 45 -7.17 13.37 3.13
C LEU A 45 -8.50 14.09 2.83
N SER A 46 -9.59 13.62 3.42
CA SER A 46 -10.91 14.24 3.31
C SER A 46 -11.53 14.44 4.69
N ALA A 47 -12.50 15.34 4.81
CA ALA A 47 -13.16 15.63 6.08
C ALA A 47 -14.20 14.57 6.48
N THR A 48 -14.79 13.86 5.51
CA THR A 48 -15.89 12.91 5.68
C THR A 48 -15.69 11.85 6.76
N PRO A 49 -14.50 11.23 6.92
CA PRO A 49 -14.31 10.21 7.95
C PRO A 49 -14.01 10.78 9.34
N PHE A 50 -14.06 12.09 9.57
CA PHE A 50 -13.80 12.68 10.89
C PHE A 50 -15.10 13.22 11.52
N SER A 51 -15.12 13.32 12.85
CA SER A 51 -16.33 13.65 13.63
C SER A 51 -16.71 15.13 13.54
N GLY A 52 -15.82 15.99 13.03
CA GLY A 52 -16.06 17.40 12.81
C GLY A 52 -14.82 18.15 12.31
N PRO A 53 -14.95 19.47 12.04
CA PRO A 53 -13.88 20.28 11.49
C PRO A 53 -12.61 20.31 12.35
N GLU A 54 -12.75 20.33 13.67
CA GLU A 54 -11.61 20.36 14.60
C GLU A 54 -10.75 19.09 14.52
N GLU A 55 -11.40 17.92 14.50
CA GLU A 55 -10.71 16.62 14.38
C GLU A 55 -10.05 16.50 13.00
N TYR A 56 -10.73 16.95 11.94
CA TYR A 56 -10.14 16.98 10.60
C TYR A 56 -8.91 17.89 10.53
N GLN A 57 -8.95 19.08 11.14
CA GLN A 57 -7.78 19.97 11.20
C GLN A 57 -6.64 19.41 12.05
N ALA A 58 -6.94 18.65 13.10
CA ALA A 58 -5.91 17.91 13.84
C ALA A 58 -5.29 16.80 12.96
N ALA A 59 -6.12 16.06 12.22
CA ALA A 59 -5.65 15.03 11.29
C ALA A 59 -4.78 15.61 10.18
N LEU A 60 -5.17 16.73 9.55
CA LEU A 60 -4.35 17.44 8.55
C LEU A 60 -2.98 17.82 9.10
N ARG A 61 -2.92 18.34 10.34
CA ARG A 61 -1.65 18.73 10.98
C ARG A 61 -0.74 17.52 11.28
N LEU A 62 -1.32 16.36 11.60
CA LEU A 62 -0.56 15.16 11.98
C LEU A 62 -0.17 14.28 10.80
N LEU A 63 -1.02 14.19 9.78
CA LEU A 63 -0.88 13.27 8.67
C LEU A 63 -0.50 13.98 7.36
N GLY A 64 -0.74 15.28 7.26
CA GLY A 64 -0.65 16.04 6.01
C GLY A 64 -1.93 15.93 5.17
N GLY A 65 -1.89 16.47 3.95
CA GLY A 65 -3.02 16.44 3.01
C GLY A 65 -3.19 15.13 2.25
N GLN A 66 -2.26 14.18 2.40
CA GLN A 66 -2.26 12.90 1.70
C GLN A 66 -1.58 11.84 2.57
N ILE A 67 -2.13 10.63 2.57
CA ILE A 67 -1.58 9.49 3.30
C ILE A 67 -1.12 8.44 2.29
N HIS A 68 0.11 7.96 2.47
CA HIS A 68 0.66 6.89 1.64
C HIS A 68 0.26 5.52 2.21
N PHE A 69 -0.58 4.79 1.49
CA PHE A 69 -0.82 3.37 1.75
C PHE A 69 0.31 2.54 1.17
N ARG A 70 0.90 1.65 1.97
CA ARG A 70 1.92 0.70 1.53
C ARG A 70 1.67 -0.67 2.13
N ARG A 71 1.73 -1.70 1.28
CA ARG A 71 1.68 -3.11 1.68
C ARG A 71 2.70 -3.91 0.89
N ILE A 72 3.37 -4.84 1.56
CA ILE A 72 4.34 -5.74 0.94
C ILE A 72 3.74 -7.14 0.83
N LEU A 73 3.86 -7.73 -0.36
CA LEU A 73 3.63 -9.14 -0.62
C LEU A 73 4.99 -9.77 -0.87
N GLU A 74 5.36 -10.82 -0.16
CA GLU A 74 6.70 -11.36 -0.30
C GLU A 74 6.82 -12.85 0.00
N LYS A 75 7.86 -13.44 -0.61
CA LYS A 75 8.36 -14.75 -0.28
C LYS A 75 9.89 -14.73 -0.33
N MET A 76 10.51 -15.18 0.76
CA MET A 76 11.96 -15.28 0.89
C MET A 76 12.48 -16.61 0.35
N ALA A 77 13.78 -16.65 0.04
CA ALA A 77 14.52 -17.86 -0.32
C ALA A 77 13.86 -18.67 -1.46
N VAL A 78 13.48 -17.99 -2.53
CA VAL A 78 12.85 -18.59 -3.71
C VAL A 78 13.94 -18.98 -4.72
N PRO A 79 14.05 -20.25 -5.15
CA PRO A 79 14.98 -20.64 -6.21
C PRO A 79 14.74 -19.83 -7.49
N GLU A 80 15.79 -19.52 -8.25
CA GLU A 80 15.69 -18.74 -9.48
C GLU A 80 14.62 -19.27 -10.45
N GLY A 81 14.56 -20.59 -10.64
CA GLY A 81 13.58 -21.25 -11.51
C GLY A 81 12.12 -21.06 -11.08
N ASP A 82 11.88 -20.73 -9.81
CA ASP A 82 10.53 -20.60 -9.24
C ASP A 82 10.07 -19.13 -9.11
N VAL A 83 10.95 -18.15 -9.34
CA VAL A 83 10.67 -16.72 -9.13
C VAL A 83 9.39 -16.28 -9.85
N THR A 84 9.25 -16.64 -11.13
CA THR A 84 8.09 -16.26 -11.94
C THR A 84 6.80 -16.86 -11.40
N ALA A 85 6.81 -18.14 -11.04
CA ALA A 85 5.63 -18.84 -10.52
C ALA A 85 5.21 -18.26 -9.15
N VAL A 86 6.17 -18.01 -8.26
CA VAL A 86 5.90 -17.39 -6.95
C VAL A 86 5.35 -15.99 -7.11
N ARG A 87 5.94 -15.16 -7.99
CA ARG A 87 5.45 -13.81 -8.25
C ARG A 87 4.00 -13.82 -8.73
N GLN A 88 3.67 -14.71 -9.68
CA GLN A 88 2.30 -14.85 -10.17
C GLN A 88 1.34 -15.27 -9.06
N GLY A 89 1.74 -16.24 -8.22
CA GLY A 89 0.95 -16.65 -7.06
C GLY A 89 0.71 -15.52 -6.05
N LEU A 90 1.68 -14.62 -5.83
CA LEU A 90 1.49 -13.44 -4.99
C LEU A 90 0.46 -12.46 -5.58
N LEU A 91 0.48 -12.27 -6.91
CA LEU A 91 -0.49 -11.43 -7.60
C LEU A 91 -1.91 -12.01 -7.52
N GLU A 92 -2.05 -13.31 -7.77
CA GLU A 92 -3.35 -14.00 -7.68
C GLU A 92 -3.92 -13.97 -6.26
N ALA A 93 -3.07 -14.20 -5.25
CA ALA A 93 -3.48 -14.09 -3.86
C ALA A 93 -3.89 -12.66 -3.49
N PHE A 94 -3.24 -11.64 -4.05
CA PHE A 94 -3.64 -10.24 -3.88
C PHE A 94 -5.02 -9.97 -4.50
N ASP A 95 -5.22 -10.39 -5.75
CA ASP A 95 -6.48 -10.22 -6.48
C ASP A 95 -7.65 -10.90 -5.75
N ALA A 96 -7.43 -12.10 -5.23
CA ALA A 96 -8.47 -12.87 -4.56
C ALA A 96 -8.80 -12.37 -3.14
N ASN A 97 -7.82 -11.90 -2.38
CA ASN A 97 -7.97 -11.69 -0.93
C ASN A 97 -7.82 -10.25 -0.48
N VAL A 98 -7.05 -9.43 -1.18
CA VAL A 98 -6.70 -8.07 -0.74
C VAL A 98 -7.43 -7.02 -1.56
N LEU A 99 -7.42 -7.17 -2.88
CA LEU A 99 -8.08 -6.24 -3.80
C LEU A 99 -9.57 -6.02 -3.47
N PRO A 100 -10.38 -7.03 -3.12
CA PRO A 100 -11.79 -6.82 -2.79
C PRO A 100 -11.97 -5.92 -1.58
N TYR A 101 -11.06 -5.98 -0.60
CA TYR A 101 -11.09 -5.10 0.56
C TYR A 101 -10.67 -3.67 0.21
N LEU A 102 -9.61 -3.50 -0.58
CA LEU A 102 -9.12 -2.18 -1.01
C LEU A 102 -10.12 -1.46 -1.93
N SER A 103 -10.89 -2.22 -2.71
CA SER A 103 -11.88 -1.68 -3.66
C SER A 103 -13.22 -1.33 -3.01
N ARG A 104 -13.35 -1.48 -1.68
CA ARG A 104 -14.58 -1.09 -0.99
C ARG A 104 -14.68 0.43 -0.91
N PRO A 105 -15.87 1.03 -1.14
CA PRO A 105 -16.04 2.48 -1.02
C PRO A 105 -15.69 3.07 0.35
N ASP A 106 -15.78 2.27 1.42
CA ASP A 106 -15.46 2.69 2.79
C ASP A 106 -13.97 2.58 3.14
N PHE A 107 -13.15 1.96 2.29
CA PHE A 107 -11.73 1.71 2.56
C PHE A 107 -10.94 3.01 2.84
N PRO A 108 -10.99 4.06 1.99
CA PRO A 108 -10.19 5.27 2.22
C PRO A 108 -10.51 5.92 3.57
N GLY A 109 -11.79 6.05 3.91
CA GLY A 109 -12.22 6.64 5.17
C GLY A 109 -11.78 5.84 6.40
N ARG A 110 -11.86 4.51 6.33
CA ARG A 110 -11.38 3.63 7.40
C ARG A 110 -9.86 3.71 7.56
N PHE A 111 -9.14 3.75 6.44
CA PHE A 111 -7.68 3.87 6.46
C PHE A 111 -7.24 5.21 7.08
N MET A 112 -7.83 6.34 6.67
CA MET A 112 -7.54 7.66 7.25
C MET A 112 -7.72 7.68 8.78
N ARG A 113 -8.84 7.16 9.28
CA ARG A 113 -9.09 7.04 10.73
C ARG A 113 -8.05 6.17 11.43
N SER A 114 -7.68 5.04 10.82
CA SER A 114 -6.70 4.12 11.41
C SER A 114 -5.32 4.76 11.56
N GLU A 115 -4.85 5.48 10.55
CA GLU A 115 -3.55 6.17 10.59
C GLU A 115 -3.59 7.38 11.54
N TYR A 116 -4.70 8.11 11.61
CA TYR A 116 -4.90 9.17 12.61
C TYR A 116 -4.77 8.64 14.04
N VAL A 117 -5.53 7.60 14.39
CA VAL A 117 -5.48 6.98 15.73
C VAL A 117 -4.09 6.45 16.07
N LYS A 118 -3.40 5.84 15.10
CA LYS A 118 -2.03 5.35 15.26
C LYS A 118 -1.06 6.50 15.54
N ARG A 119 -1.18 7.63 14.84
CA ARG A 119 -0.34 8.81 15.07
C ARG A 119 -0.56 9.48 16.41
N LEU A 120 -1.80 9.45 16.92
CA LEU A 120 -2.11 9.92 18.28
C LEU A 120 -1.42 9.07 19.36
N LYS A 121 -1.34 7.74 19.17
CA LYS A 121 -0.71 6.80 20.11
C LYS A 121 0.81 6.75 20.01
N SER A 122 1.36 7.18 18.88
CA SER A 122 2.80 7.29 18.64
C SER A 122 3.14 8.72 18.22
N PRO A 123 3.05 9.69 19.16
CA PRO A 123 3.53 11.03 18.88
C PRO A 123 4.98 10.88 18.45
N ALA A 124 5.31 11.37 17.25
CA ALA A 124 6.66 11.25 16.71
C ALA A 124 7.66 11.67 17.78
N ARG A 125 8.65 10.81 18.10
CA ARG A 125 9.89 11.31 18.68
C ARG A 125 10.42 12.31 17.66
N ARG A 126 10.39 13.59 18.05
CA ARG A 126 11.02 14.69 17.33
C ARG A 126 12.49 14.40 17.09
#